data_AF-A0A7R9D3Y0-F1
#
_entry.id   AF-A0A7R9D3Y0-F1
#
_cell.length_a   1.000
_cell.length_b   1.000
_cell.length_c   1.000
_cell.angle_alpha   90.00
_cell.angle_beta   90.00
_cell.angle_gamma   90.00
#
_symmetry.space_group_name_H-M   'P 1'
#
loop_
_entity.id
_entity.type
_entity.pdbx_description
1 polymer ?
#
loop_
_entity_poly.entity_id
_entity_poly.type
_entity_poly.pdbx_seq_one_letter_code
_entity_poly.pdbx_strand_id
1 'polypeptide(L)'
;CCIVPVISLTTGQLLCGGLFSNDALSNWFSAVALSHALVENPVQQEQLLRVLLATNTGGQPVSLLHQCSMLLQQCSKLHSKLGLLILLSTWLSHCPLAVKQFVSVPTSVTYLTAQDKLKQLVGNRIGVEVFVDKLGEVSKHEVYSKAAKHPQLKPQFPSDLLLDHEFCQLFKALEGMVVKAVAPKPLMNGSSEPAVDSSYLMQYKELIREQDRRLEELSQTVERLTQEKHYMQMKLEECTGTLAQLRDQNMLLKAQANTSLGPVPELEEARVGLEHWRAECEHKDAIIESLQSNISADTHIDDLEARIHELYLEMGEKDLELERLKKSTTSHQHQNTSDELLDTRQRLCEVSAELDKMKRDQDDLLELLTDQDTRLSMFKERLRTLGEKVDDDAEADLEEVN
;
A
#
# COMPACT_ATOMS: atom_id res chain seq x y z
N CYS A 1 51.77 3.36 12.62
CA CYS A 1 50.57 2.53 12.37
C CYS A 1 49.51 3.38 11.72
N CYS A 2 49.42 3.35 10.38
CA CYS A 2 48.29 3.96 9.68
C CYS A 2 47.05 3.13 10.00
N ILE A 3 46.10 3.73 10.71
CA ILE A 3 44.77 3.17 10.91
C ILE A 3 44.10 3.21 9.53
N VAL A 4 44.07 2.07 8.84
CA VAL A 4 43.21 1.91 7.66
C VAL A 4 41.78 2.04 8.17
N PRO A 5 40.97 2.99 7.69
CA PRO A 5 39.58 3.07 8.10
C PRO A 5 38.90 1.78 7.62
N VAL A 6 38.33 1.04 8.57
CA VAL A 6 37.43 -0.07 8.25
C VAL A 6 36.26 0.55 7.51
N ILE A 7 36.19 0.34 6.20
CA ILE A 7 35.04 0.76 5.38
C ILE A 7 33.86 -0.06 5.90
N SER A 8 33.02 0.54 6.74
CA SER A 8 31.81 -0.09 7.25
C SER A 8 30.78 -0.14 6.12
N LEU A 9 30.67 -1.31 5.50
CA LEU A 9 29.70 -1.57 4.44
C LEU A 9 28.29 -1.48 4.99
N THR A 10 27.47 -0.58 4.43
CA THR A 10 26.08 -0.40 4.88
C THR A 10 25.14 -1.43 4.25
N THR A 11 24.00 -1.68 4.91
CA THR A 11 22.94 -2.55 4.35
C THR A 11 22.46 -2.06 2.98
N GLY A 12 22.33 -0.74 2.79
CA GLY A 12 21.95 -0.16 1.49
C GLY A 12 22.98 -0.44 0.39
N GLN A 13 24.28 -0.38 0.71
CA GLN A 13 25.35 -0.74 -0.22
C GLN A 13 25.35 -2.23 -0.58
N LEU A 14 25.08 -3.11 0.39
CA LEU A 14 24.91 -4.55 0.16
C LEU A 14 23.72 -4.85 -0.75
N LEU A 15 22.56 -4.25 -0.46
CA LEU A 15 21.34 -4.43 -1.26
C LEU A 15 21.54 -3.92 -2.69
N CYS A 16 22.13 -2.74 -2.87
CA CYS A 16 22.44 -2.23 -4.22
C CYS A 16 23.47 -3.12 -4.93
N GLY A 17 24.49 -3.60 -4.21
CA GLY A 17 25.50 -4.51 -4.75
C GLY A 17 24.89 -5.81 -5.27
N GLY A 18 23.96 -6.41 -4.53
CA GLY A 18 23.26 -7.61 -4.95
C GLY A 18 22.21 -7.34 -6.05
N LEU A 19 21.48 -6.22 -5.97
CA LEU A 19 20.49 -5.80 -6.97
C LEU A 19 21.11 -5.58 -8.36
N PHE A 20 22.34 -5.07 -8.42
CA PHE A 20 23.07 -4.79 -9.67
C PHE A 20 24.13 -5.85 -10.00
N SER A 21 24.18 -6.94 -9.24
CA SER A 21 25.13 -8.02 -9.49
C SER A 21 24.78 -8.79 -10.77
N ASN A 22 25.75 -9.54 -11.30
CA ASN A 22 25.53 -10.48 -12.39
C ASN A 22 24.83 -11.78 -11.95
N ASP A 23 24.66 -12.01 -10.64
CA ASP A 23 24.05 -13.21 -10.09
C ASP A 23 22.54 -13.04 -9.91
N ALA A 24 21.78 -13.97 -10.50
CA ALA A 24 20.32 -13.83 -10.57
C ALA A 24 19.63 -14.02 -9.21
N LEU A 25 20.20 -14.88 -8.36
CA LEU A 25 19.69 -15.09 -7.01
C LEU A 25 19.99 -13.89 -6.12
N SER A 26 21.18 -13.32 -6.22
CA SER A 26 21.55 -12.08 -5.53
C SER A 26 20.63 -10.93 -5.93
N ASN A 27 20.26 -10.82 -7.22
CA ASN A 27 19.25 -9.84 -7.65
C ASN A 27 17.90 -10.12 -6.99
N TRP A 28 17.44 -11.37 -7.00
CA TRP A 28 16.15 -11.75 -6.41
C TRP A 28 16.11 -11.45 -4.91
N PHE A 29 17.09 -11.92 -4.13
CA PHE A 29 17.16 -11.67 -2.69
C PHE A 29 17.25 -10.18 -2.37
N SER A 30 18.04 -9.42 -3.12
CA SER A 30 18.17 -7.98 -2.86
C SER A 30 16.90 -7.20 -3.20
N ALA A 31 16.22 -7.58 -4.29
CA ALA A 31 14.97 -6.96 -4.69
C ALA A 31 13.83 -7.31 -3.71
N VAL A 32 13.73 -8.56 -3.27
CA VAL A 32 12.74 -9.00 -2.28
C VAL A 32 13.03 -8.38 -0.90
N ALA A 33 14.30 -8.32 -0.48
CA ALA A 33 14.65 -7.65 0.76
C ALA A 33 14.31 -6.15 0.73
N LEU A 34 14.54 -5.47 -0.40
CA LEU A 34 14.09 -4.09 -0.59
C LEU A 34 12.57 -3.99 -0.61
N SER A 35 11.84 -4.94 -1.21
CA SER A 35 10.38 -4.89 -1.24
C SER A 35 9.80 -5.00 0.17
N HIS A 36 10.36 -5.86 1.02
CA HIS A 36 10.00 -5.99 2.44
C HIS A 36 10.22 -4.70 3.24
N ALA A 37 11.20 -3.87 2.88
CA ALA A 37 11.38 -2.55 3.50
C ALA A 37 10.30 -1.52 3.09
N LEU A 38 9.51 -1.83 2.05
CA LEU A 38 8.46 -0.95 1.51
C LEU A 38 7.04 -1.42 1.85
N VAL A 39 6.86 -2.68 2.25
CA VAL A 39 5.54 -3.24 2.61
C VAL A 39 4.90 -2.37 3.69
N GLU A 40 3.66 -1.93 3.44
CA GLU A 40 2.85 -1.09 4.34
C GLU A 40 3.56 0.19 4.83
N ASN A 41 4.53 0.71 4.06
CA ASN A 41 5.34 1.85 4.45
C ASN A 41 5.40 2.96 3.38
N PRO A 42 4.37 3.81 3.28
CA PRO A 42 4.31 4.87 2.27
C PRO A 42 5.45 5.89 2.41
N VAL A 43 5.90 6.16 3.64
CA VAL A 43 7.01 7.09 3.90
C VAL A 43 8.29 6.56 3.24
N GLN A 44 8.62 5.28 3.43
CA GLN A 44 9.82 4.69 2.83
C GLN A 44 9.70 4.51 1.32
N GLN A 45 8.51 4.22 0.79
CA GLN A 45 8.26 4.23 -0.65
C GLN A 45 8.64 5.58 -1.26
N GLU A 46 8.26 6.69 -0.63
CA GLU A 46 8.61 8.04 -1.10
C GLU A 46 10.08 8.40 -0.87
N GLN A 47 10.68 8.01 0.27
CA GLN A 47 12.11 8.26 0.51
C GLN A 47 12.98 7.50 -0.50
N LEU A 48 12.62 6.27 -0.85
CA LEU A 48 13.38 5.46 -1.80
C LEU A 48 13.39 6.10 -3.22
N LEU A 49 12.38 6.90 -3.57
CA LEU A 49 12.33 7.63 -4.86
C LEU A 49 13.45 8.68 -4.98
N ARG A 50 13.98 9.15 -3.85
CA ARG A 50 15.05 10.15 -3.77
C ARG A 50 16.44 9.53 -3.93
N VAL A 51 16.56 8.20 -3.92
CA VAL A 51 17.85 7.51 -4.08
C VAL A 51 18.33 7.69 -5.52
N LEU A 52 19.49 8.34 -5.66
CA LEU A 52 20.18 8.55 -6.92
C LEU A 52 21.43 7.67 -6.98
N LEU A 53 21.64 7.05 -8.13
CA LEU A 53 22.79 6.21 -8.44
C LEU A 53 23.79 7.02 -9.26
N ALA A 54 25.06 6.91 -8.87
CA ALA A 54 26.16 7.47 -9.65
C ALA A 54 26.30 6.68 -10.95
N THR A 55 26.35 7.39 -12.07
CA THR A 55 26.68 6.83 -13.39
C THR A 55 28.17 7.00 -13.69
N ASN A 56 28.63 6.45 -14.83
CA ASN A 56 29.99 6.64 -15.35
C ASN A 56 30.39 8.13 -15.34
N THR A 57 31.68 8.41 -15.21
CA THR A 57 32.24 9.78 -15.09
C THR A 57 31.65 10.74 -16.12
N GLY A 58 30.90 11.74 -15.64
CA GLY A 58 30.26 12.78 -16.47
C GLY A 58 28.79 12.56 -16.79
N GLY A 59 28.20 11.41 -16.43
CA GLY A 59 26.76 11.17 -16.57
C GLY A 59 25.92 11.82 -15.46
N GLN A 60 24.68 12.17 -15.78
CA GLN A 60 23.69 12.64 -14.80
C GLN A 60 23.28 11.47 -13.87
N PRO A 61 23.14 11.69 -12.55
CA PRO A 61 22.65 10.67 -11.64
C PRO A 61 21.29 10.13 -12.07
N VAL A 62 21.10 8.83 -11.93
CA VAL A 62 19.86 8.14 -12.33
C VAL A 62 19.14 7.66 -11.08
N SER A 63 17.83 7.89 -10.99
CA SER A 63 17.06 7.39 -9.84
C SER A 63 17.08 5.85 -9.76
N LEU A 64 17.03 5.30 -8.55
CA LEU A 64 16.94 3.86 -8.34
C LEU A 64 15.76 3.23 -9.09
N LEU A 65 14.59 3.88 -9.06
CA LEU A 65 13.39 3.44 -9.77
C LEU A 65 13.61 3.35 -11.29
N HIS A 66 14.28 4.36 -11.87
CA HIS A 66 14.64 4.35 -13.28
C HIS A 66 15.60 3.20 -13.60
N GLN A 67 16.62 2.99 -12.76
CA GLN A 67 17.58 1.92 -12.95
C GLN A 67 16.92 0.53 -12.85
N CYS A 68 16.04 0.30 -11.88
CA CYS A 68 15.25 -0.94 -11.78
C CYS A 68 14.40 -1.18 -13.04
N SER A 69 13.80 -0.12 -13.59
CA SER A 69 13.02 -0.18 -14.83
C SER A 69 13.88 -0.56 -16.04
N MET A 70 15.08 0.03 -16.15
CA MET A 70 16.05 -0.31 -17.19
C MET A 70 16.54 -1.76 -17.07
N LEU A 71 16.85 -2.21 -15.86
CA LEU A 71 17.31 -3.58 -15.61
C LEU A 71 16.24 -4.60 -15.95
N LEU A 72 14.96 -4.32 -15.67
CA LEU A 72 13.86 -5.20 -16.03
C LEU A 72 13.79 -5.45 -17.55
N GLN A 73 14.09 -4.42 -18.36
CA GLN A 73 14.08 -4.52 -19.82
C GLN A 73 15.31 -5.24 -20.38
N GLN A 74 16.47 -5.06 -19.75
CA GLN A 74 17.74 -5.61 -20.23
C GLN A 74 17.99 -7.03 -19.73
N CYS A 75 17.41 -7.41 -18.59
CA CYS A 75 17.65 -8.72 -18.01
C CYS A 75 16.99 -9.82 -18.86
N SER A 76 17.65 -10.96 -18.99
CA SER A 76 17.09 -12.19 -19.59
C SER A 76 16.84 -13.29 -18.56
N LYS A 77 17.45 -13.19 -17.37
CA LYS A 77 17.39 -14.22 -16.32
C LYS A 77 16.07 -14.14 -15.57
N LEU A 78 15.42 -15.29 -15.39
CA LEU A 78 14.08 -15.39 -14.79
C LEU A 78 14.03 -14.81 -13.37
N HIS A 79 14.91 -15.27 -12.45
CA HIS A 79 14.94 -14.80 -11.06
C HIS A 79 15.14 -13.30 -10.93
N SER A 80 16.09 -12.72 -11.68
CA SER A 80 16.30 -11.27 -11.69
C SER A 80 15.06 -10.51 -12.14
N LYS A 81 14.37 -10.98 -13.21
CA LYS A 81 13.11 -10.36 -13.66
C LYS A 81 12.03 -10.46 -12.61
N LEU A 82 11.82 -11.64 -12.02
CA LEU A 82 10.80 -11.84 -11.00
C LEU A 82 11.07 -10.99 -9.76
N GLY A 83 12.31 -10.93 -9.28
CA GLY A 83 12.68 -10.08 -8.15
C GLY A 83 12.41 -8.60 -8.43
N LEU A 84 12.79 -8.10 -9.60
CA LEU A 84 12.51 -6.71 -10.01
C LEU A 84 11.00 -6.44 -10.16
N LEU A 85 10.24 -7.38 -10.71
CA LEU A 85 8.77 -7.26 -10.82
C LEU A 85 8.10 -7.26 -9.45
N ILE A 86 8.56 -8.08 -8.50
CA ILE A 86 8.08 -8.08 -7.12
C ILE A 86 8.34 -6.71 -6.48
N LEU A 87 9.59 -6.24 -6.53
CA LEU A 87 9.98 -4.93 -5.99
C LEU A 87 9.15 -3.80 -6.59
N LEU A 88 9.02 -3.74 -7.92
CA LEU A 88 8.24 -2.70 -8.58
C LEU A 88 6.74 -2.81 -8.24
N SER A 89 6.17 -4.02 -8.22
CA SER A 89 4.76 -4.20 -7.84
C SER A 89 4.47 -3.69 -6.43
N THR A 90 5.35 -3.98 -5.47
CA THR A 90 5.25 -3.50 -4.09
C THR A 90 5.53 -2.00 -3.95
N TRP A 91 6.44 -1.45 -4.75
CA TRP A 91 6.79 -0.02 -4.66
C TRP A 91 5.72 0.87 -5.31
N LEU A 92 5.09 0.42 -6.40
CA LEU A 92 4.03 1.16 -7.08
C LEU A 92 2.66 0.97 -6.41
N SER A 93 2.46 -0.09 -5.61
CA SER A 93 1.19 -0.31 -4.94
C SER A 93 0.90 0.79 -3.93
N HIS A 94 -0.30 1.35 -4.01
CA HIS A 94 -0.80 2.41 -3.13
C HIS A 94 0.10 3.67 -3.04
N CYS A 95 1.05 3.87 -3.97
CA CYS A 95 1.94 5.03 -3.99
C CYS A 95 1.82 5.84 -5.31
N PRO A 96 0.93 6.84 -5.37
CA PRO A 96 0.71 7.64 -6.58
C PRO A 96 1.97 8.36 -7.08
N LEU A 97 2.85 8.78 -6.17
CA LEU A 97 4.10 9.46 -6.52
C LEU A 97 5.07 8.51 -7.24
N ALA A 98 5.21 7.27 -6.74
CA ALA A 98 6.03 6.25 -7.40
C ALA A 98 5.48 5.90 -8.79
N VAL A 99 4.14 5.77 -8.92
CA VAL A 99 3.48 5.55 -10.22
C VAL A 99 3.78 6.70 -11.18
N LYS A 100 3.65 7.95 -10.74
CA LYS A 100 3.94 9.15 -11.55
C LYS A 100 5.39 9.16 -12.05
N GLN A 101 6.35 8.88 -11.17
CA GLN A 101 7.77 8.84 -11.53
C GLN A 101 8.08 7.67 -12.46
N PHE A 102 7.54 6.47 -12.20
CA PHE A 102 7.72 5.29 -13.05
C PHE A 102 7.21 5.52 -14.48
N VAL A 103 6.00 6.09 -14.60
CA VAL A 103 5.36 6.39 -15.89
C VAL A 103 6.12 7.47 -16.67
N SER A 104 6.84 8.36 -15.98
CA SER A 104 7.68 9.38 -16.62
C SER A 104 9.02 8.85 -17.14
N VAL A 105 9.40 7.61 -16.79
CA VAL A 105 10.64 7.00 -17.28
C VAL A 105 10.50 6.74 -18.79
N PRO A 106 11.33 7.35 -19.66
CA PRO A 106 11.16 7.29 -21.12
C PRO A 106 11.14 5.86 -21.70
N THR A 107 11.79 4.94 -21.01
CA THR A 107 11.85 3.52 -21.37
C THR A 107 10.63 2.73 -20.87
N SER A 108 9.98 3.14 -19.78
CA SER A 108 8.85 2.43 -19.14
C SER A 108 7.50 2.67 -19.83
N VAL A 109 7.52 2.68 -21.17
CA VAL A 109 6.43 2.98 -22.13
C VAL A 109 6.43 4.43 -22.60
N THR A 110 6.81 4.60 -23.87
CA THR A 110 7.01 5.88 -24.59
C THR A 110 5.75 6.77 -24.71
N TYR A 111 4.60 6.43 -24.09
CA TYR A 111 3.30 7.06 -24.38
C TYR A 111 2.32 7.20 -23.19
N LEU A 112 2.73 6.98 -21.95
CA LEU A 112 1.82 7.00 -20.80
C LEU A 112 1.64 8.40 -20.22
N THR A 113 0.70 9.20 -20.72
CA THR A 113 0.35 10.51 -20.12
C THR A 113 -1.10 10.67 -19.68
N ALA A 114 -1.90 9.60 -19.59
CA ALA A 114 -3.21 9.63 -18.91
C ALA A 114 -3.70 8.23 -18.57
N GLN A 115 -4.42 8.06 -17.46
CA GLN A 115 -5.01 6.79 -17.03
C GLN A 115 -5.93 6.16 -18.09
N ASP A 116 -6.72 6.97 -18.81
CA ASP A 116 -7.58 6.49 -19.88
C ASP A 116 -6.79 5.98 -21.10
N LYS A 117 -5.63 6.59 -21.38
CA LYS A 117 -4.72 6.12 -22.44
C LYS A 117 -4.09 4.77 -22.07
N LEU A 118 -3.82 4.50 -20.79
CA LEU A 118 -3.35 3.17 -20.36
C LEU A 118 -4.39 2.08 -20.65
N LYS A 119 -5.65 2.32 -20.26
CA LYS A 119 -6.73 1.35 -20.52
C LYS A 119 -6.94 1.11 -22.01
N GLN A 120 -6.93 2.18 -22.80
CA GLN A 120 -7.00 2.09 -24.26
C GLN A 120 -5.80 1.36 -24.85
N LEU A 121 -4.58 1.56 -24.33
CA LEU A 121 -3.40 0.82 -24.78
C LEU A 121 -3.52 -0.67 -24.48
N VAL A 122 -3.99 -1.05 -23.29
CA VAL A 122 -4.24 -2.45 -22.94
C VAL A 122 -5.29 -3.04 -23.88
N GLY A 123 -6.44 -2.36 -24.05
CA GLY A 123 -7.50 -2.82 -24.95
C GLY A 123 -7.07 -2.94 -26.40
N ASN A 124 -6.36 -1.95 -26.94
CA ASN A 124 -6.02 -1.88 -28.36
C ASN A 124 -4.77 -2.68 -28.75
N ARG A 125 -3.79 -2.84 -27.84
CA ARG A 125 -2.51 -3.51 -28.15
C ARG A 125 -2.41 -4.94 -27.63
N ILE A 126 -3.06 -5.24 -26.50
CA ILE A 126 -3.00 -6.55 -25.86
C ILE A 126 -4.34 -7.27 -26.00
N GLY A 127 -5.45 -6.54 -25.84
CA GLY A 127 -6.78 -7.11 -25.66
C GLY A 127 -7.07 -7.30 -24.18
N VAL A 128 -8.25 -6.84 -23.72
CA VAL A 128 -8.63 -6.90 -22.30
C VAL A 128 -8.70 -8.33 -21.79
N GLU A 129 -9.26 -9.26 -22.58
CA GLU A 129 -9.35 -10.68 -22.22
C GLU A 129 -7.97 -11.31 -22.08
N VAL A 130 -7.09 -11.13 -23.08
CA VAL A 130 -5.70 -11.63 -23.04
C VAL A 130 -4.95 -11.08 -21.83
N PHE A 131 -5.14 -9.80 -21.51
CA PHE A 131 -4.52 -9.19 -20.33
C PHE A 131 -5.01 -9.84 -19.04
N VAL A 132 -6.32 -10.02 -18.87
CA VAL A 132 -6.92 -10.65 -17.68
C VAL A 132 -6.49 -12.11 -17.55
N ASP A 133 -6.49 -12.87 -18.64
CA ASP A 133 -6.05 -14.26 -18.67
C ASP A 133 -4.59 -14.38 -18.24
N LYS A 134 -3.71 -13.53 -18.80
CA LYS A 134 -2.29 -13.49 -18.43
C LYS A 134 -2.04 -13.03 -17.00
N LEU A 135 -2.83 -12.09 -16.50
CA LEU A 135 -2.76 -11.70 -15.09
C LEU A 135 -3.12 -12.89 -14.18
N GLY A 136 -4.19 -13.62 -14.51
CA GLY A 136 -4.63 -14.80 -13.77
C GLY A 136 -3.68 -16.00 -13.83
N GLU A 137 -2.75 -16.07 -14.78
CA GLU A 137 -1.70 -17.11 -14.80
C GLU A 137 -0.79 -17.04 -13.57
N VAL A 138 -0.64 -15.86 -12.94
CA VAL A 138 0.21 -15.68 -11.75
C VAL A 138 -0.35 -16.44 -10.55
N SER A 139 -1.64 -16.28 -10.26
CA SER A 139 -2.33 -16.94 -9.13
C SER A 139 -2.52 -18.45 -9.37
N LYS A 140 -2.56 -18.88 -10.64
CA LYS A 140 -2.64 -20.30 -11.05
C LYS A 140 -1.29 -21.02 -11.06
N HIS A 141 -0.16 -20.31 -10.98
CA HIS A 141 1.15 -20.94 -11.03
C HIS A 141 1.36 -21.88 -9.83
N GLU A 142 1.97 -23.05 -10.05
CA GLU A 142 2.12 -24.11 -9.03
C GLU A 142 2.79 -23.62 -7.72
N VAL A 143 3.79 -22.74 -7.84
CA VAL A 143 4.52 -22.19 -6.69
C VAL A 143 3.72 -21.15 -5.90
N TYR A 144 2.69 -20.53 -6.48
CA TYR A 144 1.93 -19.44 -5.85
C TYR A 144 1.24 -19.92 -4.58
N SER A 145 0.53 -21.06 -4.67
CA SER A 145 -0.19 -21.63 -3.51
C SER A 145 0.73 -21.98 -2.35
N LYS A 146 1.99 -22.36 -2.64
CA LYS A 146 3.00 -22.69 -1.62
C LYS A 146 3.55 -21.42 -0.97
N ALA A 147 3.95 -20.43 -1.76
CA ALA A 147 4.48 -19.16 -1.27
C ALA A 147 3.42 -18.38 -0.45
N ALA A 148 2.17 -18.35 -0.92
CA ALA A 148 1.07 -17.66 -0.25
C ALA A 148 0.72 -18.22 1.14
N LYS A 149 1.10 -19.47 1.46
CA LYS A 149 0.82 -20.13 2.75
C LYS A 149 1.97 -20.06 3.74
N HIS A 150 3.20 -19.80 3.29
CA HIS A 150 4.39 -19.96 4.11
C HIS A 150 5.27 -18.69 4.05
N PRO A 151 5.22 -17.83 5.08
CA PRO A 151 6.07 -16.63 5.16
C PRO A 151 7.57 -16.94 5.21
N GLN A 152 7.95 -18.11 5.75
CA GLN A 152 9.35 -18.54 5.80
C GLN A 152 9.79 -19.21 4.50
N LEU A 153 10.85 -18.68 3.89
CA LEU A 153 11.51 -19.31 2.75
C LEU A 153 12.19 -20.62 3.16
N LYS A 154 11.79 -21.72 2.53
CA LYS A 154 12.42 -23.05 2.68
C LYS A 154 12.63 -23.70 1.30
N PRO A 155 13.48 -23.10 0.44
CA PRO A 155 13.77 -23.65 -0.88
C PRO A 155 14.58 -24.94 -0.75
N GLN A 156 14.27 -25.94 -1.58
CA GLN A 156 15.14 -27.10 -1.75
C GLN A 156 16.14 -26.85 -2.88
N PHE A 157 15.70 -26.11 -3.90
CA PHE A 157 16.50 -25.74 -5.06
C PHE A 157 16.37 -24.24 -5.36
N PRO A 158 17.37 -23.62 -6.00
CA PRO A 158 17.27 -22.23 -6.46
C PRO A 158 16.03 -21.94 -7.33
N SER A 159 15.58 -22.92 -8.12
CA SER A 159 14.38 -22.83 -8.94
C SER A 159 13.09 -22.64 -8.15
N ASP A 160 13.08 -22.93 -6.85
CA ASP A 160 11.91 -22.76 -5.98
C ASP A 160 11.68 -21.29 -5.59
N LEU A 161 12.70 -20.45 -5.73
CA LEU A 161 12.70 -19.04 -5.34
C LEU A 161 12.13 -18.14 -6.45
N LEU A 162 10.85 -18.33 -6.76
CA LEU A 162 10.17 -17.53 -7.79
C LEU A 162 9.35 -16.39 -7.17
N LEU A 163 8.49 -16.72 -6.20
CA LEU A 163 7.54 -15.81 -5.57
C LEU A 163 7.78 -15.70 -4.07
N ASP A 164 7.59 -14.49 -3.56
CA ASP A 164 7.64 -14.15 -2.14
C ASP A 164 6.23 -14.17 -1.53
N HIS A 165 6.14 -14.42 -0.22
CA HIS A 165 4.88 -14.47 0.52
C HIS A 165 4.13 -13.15 0.50
N GLU A 166 4.82 -12.03 0.76
CA GLU A 166 4.21 -10.70 0.80
C GLU A 166 3.70 -10.27 -0.58
N PHE A 167 4.46 -10.58 -1.63
CA PHE A 167 4.01 -10.41 -3.01
C PHE A 167 2.72 -11.20 -3.28
N CYS A 168 2.61 -12.45 -2.82
CA CYS A 168 1.38 -13.22 -3.00
C CYS A 168 0.18 -12.56 -2.31
N GLN A 169 0.35 -12.04 -1.08
CA GLN A 169 -0.72 -11.31 -0.39
C GLN A 169 -1.11 -10.04 -1.15
N LEU A 170 -0.13 -9.25 -1.58
CA LEU A 170 -0.34 -8.05 -2.37
C LEU A 170 -1.09 -8.35 -3.67
N PHE A 171 -0.66 -9.38 -4.40
CA PHE A 171 -1.29 -9.79 -5.65
C PHE A 171 -2.75 -10.20 -5.43
N LYS A 172 -3.03 -11.01 -4.39
CA LYS A 172 -4.39 -11.44 -4.03
C LYS A 172 -5.31 -10.24 -3.73
N ALA A 173 -4.79 -9.21 -3.08
CA ALA A 173 -5.55 -8.00 -2.78
C ALA A 173 -5.85 -7.16 -4.04
N LEU A 174 -4.90 -7.09 -4.99
CA LEU A 174 -4.99 -6.18 -6.13
C LEU A 174 -5.56 -6.80 -7.41
N GLU A 175 -5.48 -8.11 -7.60
CA GLU A 175 -5.88 -8.81 -8.83
C GLU A 175 -7.30 -8.41 -9.27
N GLY A 176 -8.28 -8.57 -8.38
CA GLY A 176 -9.69 -8.22 -8.68
C GLY A 176 -9.90 -6.73 -8.93
N MET A 177 -9.14 -5.85 -8.25
CA MET A 177 -9.21 -4.40 -8.47
C MET A 177 -8.67 -4.01 -9.84
N VAL A 178 -7.57 -4.62 -10.27
CA VAL A 178 -6.96 -4.38 -11.59
C VAL A 178 -7.88 -4.90 -12.69
N VAL A 179 -8.44 -6.11 -12.55
CA VAL A 179 -9.42 -6.67 -13.50
C VAL A 179 -10.62 -5.74 -13.67
N LYS A 180 -11.22 -5.29 -12.56
CA LYS A 180 -12.35 -4.35 -12.59
C LYS A 180 -11.97 -2.99 -13.19
N ALA A 181 -10.74 -2.53 -12.99
CA ALA A 181 -10.28 -1.25 -13.52
C ALA A 181 -10.10 -1.26 -15.04
N VAL A 182 -9.64 -2.38 -15.62
CA VAL A 182 -9.39 -2.51 -17.07
C VAL A 182 -10.64 -2.93 -17.84
N ALA A 183 -11.61 -3.60 -17.18
CA ALA A 183 -12.88 -3.97 -17.79
C ALA A 183 -13.59 -2.75 -18.40
N PRO A 184 -14.18 -2.89 -19.61
CA PRO A 184 -14.96 -1.81 -20.21
C PRO A 184 -16.14 -1.46 -19.28
N LYS A 185 -16.30 -0.17 -18.97
CA LYS A 185 -17.51 0.28 -18.28
C LYS A 185 -18.70 -0.08 -19.18
N PRO A 186 -19.74 -0.78 -18.67
CA PRO A 186 -20.93 -1.01 -19.47
C PRO A 186 -21.48 0.34 -19.89
N LEU A 187 -21.65 0.53 -21.20
CA LEU A 187 -22.40 1.65 -21.75
C LEU A 187 -23.81 1.52 -21.17
N MET A 188 -24.16 2.36 -20.20
CA MET A 188 -25.54 2.48 -19.74
C MET A 188 -26.39 3.05 -20.88
N ASN A 189 -26.90 2.17 -21.72
CA ASN A 189 -28.12 2.43 -22.47
C ASN A 189 -29.30 2.09 -21.55
N GLY A 190 -30.22 3.04 -21.44
CA GLY A 190 -31.12 3.18 -20.32
C GLY A 190 -32.03 1.99 -20.02
N SER A 191 -32.19 1.74 -18.73
CA SER A 191 -33.45 1.34 -18.10
C SER A 191 -33.26 1.30 -16.59
N SER A 192 -33.94 2.19 -15.88
CA SER A 192 -34.37 2.07 -14.47
C SER A 192 -33.31 1.60 -13.46
N GLU A 193 -32.61 2.54 -12.84
CA GLU A 193 -31.97 2.32 -11.53
C GLU A 193 -33.04 2.16 -10.43
N PRO A 194 -32.93 1.16 -9.54
CA PRO A 194 -33.78 1.09 -8.36
C PRO A 194 -33.45 2.25 -7.42
N ALA A 195 -34.47 2.98 -6.98
CA ALA A 195 -34.41 4.27 -6.28
C ALA A 195 -33.64 4.32 -4.94
N VAL A 196 -32.98 3.23 -4.53
CA VAL A 196 -32.27 3.12 -3.25
C VAL A 196 -30.84 3.70 -3.32
N ASP A 197 -30.20 3.67 -4.49
CA ASP A 197 -28.84 4.25 -4.67
C ASP A 197 -28.83 5.78 -4.70
N SER A 198 -29.96 6.43 -4.98
CA SER A 198 -30.03 7.90 -5.13
C SER A 198 -29.76 8.65 -3.83
N SER A 199 -30.23 8.11 -2.69
CA SER A 199 -30.06 8.76 -1.37
C SER A 199 -28.62 8.71 -0.87
N TYR A 200 -27.98 7.54 -0.95
CA TYR A 200 -26.58 7.40 -0.54
C TYR A 200 -25.65 8.17 -1.48
N LEU A 201 -25.92 8.15 -2.79
CA LEU A 201 -25.17 8.92 -3.76
C LEU A 201 -25.32 10.44 -3.53
N MET A 202 -26.49 10.91 -3.09
CA MET A 202 -26.72 12.30 -2.71
C MET A 202 -25.92 12.67 -1.46
N GLN A 203 -25.91 11.82 -0.44
CA GLN A 203 -25.11 12.00 0.78
C GLN A 203 -23.60 12.04 0.48
N TYR A 204 -23.10 11.15 -0.38
CA TYR A 204 -21.69 11.19 -0.80
C TYR A 204 -21.36 12.46 -1.59
N LYS A 205 -22.26 12.93 -2.45
CA LYS A 205 -22.07 14.20 -3.19
C LYS A 205 -22.07 15.41 -2.25
N GLU A 206 -22.92 15.43 -1.24
CA GLU A 206 -22.93 16.48 -0.22
C GLU A 206 -21.67 16.46 0.63
N LEU A 207 -21.22 15.28 1.05
CA LEU A 207 -19.98 15.12 1.81
C LEU A 207 -18.76 15.60 1.02
N ILE A 208 -18.68 15.24 -0.28
CA ILE A 208 -17.60 15.70 -1.16
C ILE A 208 -17.63 17.22 -1.31
N ARG A 209 -18.82 17.82 -1.53
CA ARG A 209 -18.95 19.29 -1.62
C ARG A 209 -18.51 19.99 -0.33
N GLU A 210 -18.83 19.42 0.83
CA GLU A 210 -18.43 19.99 2.12
C GLU A 210 -16.92 19.84 2.35
N GLN A 211 -16.33 18.71 1.94
CA GLN A 211 -14.88 18.53 1.95
C GLN A 211 -14.16 19.50 1.01
N ASP A 212 -14.67 19.68 -0.21
CA ASP A 212 -14.14 20.63 -1.19
C ASP A 212 -14.23 22.07 -0.65
N ARG A 213 -15.35 22.43 -0.01
CA ARG A 213 -15.53 23.74 0.65
C ARG A 213 -14.50 23.96 1.76
N ARG A 214 -14.28 22.95 2.60
CA ARG A 214 -13.32 23.03 3.71
C ARG A 214 -11.87 23.06 3.23
N LEU A 215 -11.56 22.34 2.15
CA LEU A 215 -10.27 22.40 1.47
C LEU A 215 -9.99 23.80 0.91
N GLU A 216 -10.99 24.44 0.32
CA GLU A 216 -10.89 25.81 -0.19
C GLU A 216 -10.65 26.81 0.96
N GLU A 217 -11.40 26.71 2.07
CA GLU A 217 -11.20 27.56 3.26
C GLU A 217 -9.81 27.40 3.89
N LEU A 218 -9.34 26.16 4.00
CA LEU A 218 -7.99 25.86 4.50
C LEU A 218 -6.92 26.42 3.55
N SER A 219 -7.12 26.27 2.23
CA SER A 219 -6.19 26.78 1.21
C SER A 219 -6.08 28.31 1.27
N GLN A 220 -7.21 29.02 1.38
CA GLN A 220 -7.25 30.47 1.55
C GLN A 220 -6.59 30.93 2.86
N THR A 221 -6.79 30.17 3.95
CA THR A 221 -6.14 30.45 5.24
C THR A 221 -4.63 30.30 5.16
N VAL A 222 -4.14 29.25 4.50
CA VAL A 222 -2.71 29.03 4.27
C VAL A 222 -2.12 30.14 3.42
N GLU A 223 -2.81 30.57 2.36
CA GLU A 223 -2.36 31.66 1.51
C GLU A 223 -2.26 32.98 2.29
N ARG A 224 -3.29 33.32 3.07
CA ARG A 224 -3.29 34.52 3.93
C ARG A 224 -2.15 34.50 4.95
N LEU A 225 -1.97 33.39 5.67
CA LEU A 225 -0.89 33.26 6.66
C LEU A 225 0.49 33.31 5.99
N THR A 226 0.61 32.79 4.77
CA THR A 226 1.87 32.86 4.00
C THR A 226 2.20 34.29 3.60
N GLN A 227 1.20 35.07 3.16
CA GLN A 227 1.37 36.50 2.85
C GLN A 227 1.73 37.30 4.11
N GLU A 228 1.05 37.04 5.23
CA GLU A 228 1.32 37.69 6.53
C GLU A 228 2.73 37.37 7.04
N LYS A 229 3.16 36.11 6.95
CA LYS A 229 4.53 35.69 7.24
C LYS A 229 5.55 36.44 6.38
N HIS A 230 5.31 36.55 5.07
CA HIS A 230 6.21 37.25 4.16
C HIS A 230 6.32 38.74 4.50
N TYR A 231 5.18 39.37 4.82
CA TYR A 231 5.13 40.77 5.26
C TYR A 231 5.93 40.99 6.55
N MET A 232 5.74 40.13 7.55
CA MET A 232 6.48 40.21 8.81
C MET A 232 7.99 39.95 8.62
N GLN A 233 8.37 39.03 7.72
CA GLN A 233 9.78 38.80 7.36
C GLN A 233 10.42 40.05 6.73
N MET A 234 9.75 40.71 5.80
CA MET A 234 10.26 41.96 5.21
C MET A 234 10.44 43.06 6.25
N LYS A 235 9.49 43.21 7.19
CA LYS A 235 9.59 44.17 8.28
C LYS A 235 10.73 43.86 9.24
N LEU A 236 10.98 42.59 9.51
CA LEU A 236 12.10 42.15 10.33
C LEU A 236 13.44 42.46 9.65
N GLU A 237 13.57 42.21 8.35
CA GLU A 237 14.77 42.55 7.57
C GLU A 237 15.04 44.06 7.56
N GLU A 238 14.00 44.87 7.35
CA GLU A 238 14.08 46.34 7.41
C GLU A 238 14.58 46.81 8.80
N CYS A 239 13.96 46.33 9.86
CA CYS A 239 14.34 46.69 11.23
C CYS A 239 15.77 46.24 11.57
N THR A 240 16.16 45.03 11.14
CA THR A 240 17.52 44.50 11.32
C THR A 240 18.56 45.36 10.59
N GLY A 241 18.24 45.83 9.37
CA GLY A 241 19.07 46.76 8.61
C GLY A 241 19.26 48.10 9.32
N THR A 242 18.20 48.69 9.86
CA THR A 242 18.30 49.95 10.62
C THR A 242 19.13 49.80 11.90
N LEU A 243 19.00 48.67 12.61
CA LEU A 243 19.81 48.37 13.79
C LEU A 243 21.29 48.24 13.45
N ALA A 244 21.64 47.59 12.34
CA ALA A 244 23.02 47.51 11.88
C ALA A 244 23.60 48.90 11.58
N GLN A 245 22.86 49.75 10.86
CA GLN A 245 23.28 51.11 10.55
C GLN A 245 23.50 51.97 11.82
N LEU A 246 22.57 51.92 12.77
CA LEU A 246 22.70 52.65 14.04
C LEU A 246 23.87 52.12 14.89
N ARG A 247 24.14 50.82 14.83
CA ARG A 247 25.29 50.20 15.51
C ARG A 247 26.61 50.70 14.93
N ASP A 248 26.72 50.80 13.61
CA ASP A 248 27.91 51.30 12.93
C ASP A 248 28.14 52.80 13.20
N GLN A 249 27.08 53.61 13.17
CA GLN A 249 27.13 55.03 13.55
C GLN A 249 27.61 55.21 15.00
N ASN A 250 27.09 54.41 15.94
CA ASN A 250 27.54 54.42 17.33
C ASN A 250 29.00 53.98 17.49
N MET A 251 29.46 53.01 16.70
CA MET A 251 30.87 52.58 16.73
C MET A 251 31.79 53.70 16.24
N LEU A 252 31.40 54.43 15.19
CA LEU A 252 32.16 55.55 14.64
C LEU A 252 32.22 56.74 15.63
N LEU A 253 31.08 57.11 16.22
CA LEU A 253 30.99 58.20 17.20
C LEU A 253 31.83 57.90 18.45
N LYS A 254 31.82 56.65 18.94
CA LYS A 254 32.68 56.21 20.05
C LYS A 254 34.16 56.31 19.70
N ALA A 255 34.54 55.97 18.46
CA ALA A 255 35.93 56.10 18.01
C ALA A 255 36.36 57.57 17.89
N GLN A 256 35.49 58.46 17.41
CA GLN A 256 35.76 59.90 17.31
C GLN A 256 35.90 60.55 18.69
N ALA A 257 35.02 60.21 19.64
CA ALA A 257 35.05 60.73 21.01
C ALA A 257 36.35 60.37 21.76
N ASN A 258 36.94 59.19 21.48
CA ASN A 258 38.22 58.79 22.07
C ASN A 258 39.43 59.55 21.52
N THR A 259 39.27 60.34 20.44
CA THR A 259 40.38 61.03 19.78
C THR A 259 40.43 62.54 20.12
N SER A 260 39.36 63.14 20.68
CA SER A 260 39.33 64.55 21.07
C SER A 260 39.52 64.72 22.59
N LEU A 261 40.74 65.05 23.02
CA LEU A 261 41.04 65.40 24.40
C LEU A 261 40.76 66.90 24.67
N GLY A 262 39.70 67.20 25.43
CA GLY A 262 39.44 68.51 26.03
C GLY A 262 38.07 68.58 26.73
N PRO A 263 37.93 69.25 27.90
CA PRO A 263 36.65 69.31 28.60
C PRO A 263 35.72 70.33 27.92
N VAL A 264 34.55 69.86 27.44
CA VAL A 264 33.53 70.67 26.74
C VAL A 264 32.23 70.67 27.57
N PRO A 265 31.55 71.83 27.74
CA PRO A 265 30.29 71.94 28.48
C PRO A 265 29.14 71.05 27.97
N GLU A 266 29.18 70.58 26.73
CA GLU A 266 28.23 69.62 26.12
C GLU A 266 28.30 68.22 26.74
N LEU A 267 29.40 67.87 27.44
CA LEU A 267 29.54 66.58 28.09
C LEU A 267 28.58 66.41 29.28
N GLU A 268 28.23 67.50 29.95
CA GLU A 268 27.32 67.47 31.10
C GLU A 268 25.86 67.28 30.64
N GLU A 269 25.49 67.89 29.52
CA GLU A 269 24.17 67.74 28.90
C GLU A 269 24.00 66.33 28.30
N ALA A 270 25.06 65.80 27.68
CA ALA A 270 25.10 64.40 27.25
C ALA A 270 25.07 63.41 28.43
N ARG A 271 25.66 63.77 29.58
CA ARG A 271 25.61 62.94 30.80
C ARG A 271 24.20 62.87 31.38
N VAL A 272 23.50 64.00 31.43
CA VAL A 272 22.09 64.08 31.85
C VAL A 272 21.19 63.31 30.86
N GLY A 273 21.45 63.40 29.55
CA GLY A 273 20.74 62.62 28.53
C GLY A 273 20.98 61.10 28.65
N LEU A 274 22.20 60.69 29.01
CA LEU A 274 22.55 59.29 29.28
C LEU A 274 21.90 58.76 30.57
N GLU A 275 21.82 59.58 31.62
CA GLU A 275 21.11 59.24 32.85
C GLU A 275 19.60 59.09 32.61
N HIS A 276 19.01 59.95 31.77
CA HIS A 276 17.61 59.84 31.36
C HIS A 276 17.32 58.57 30.55
N TRP A 277 18.13 58.27 29.53
CA TRP A 277 17.99 57.05 28.74
C TRP A 277 18.22 55.79 29.56
N ARG A 278 19.14 55.82 30.54
CA ARG A 278 19.33 54.72 31.49
C ARG A 278 18.07 54.46 32.31
N ALA A 279 17.47 55.51 32.86
CA ALA A 279 16.22 55.39 33.62
C ALA A 279 15.07 54.88 32.74
N GLU A 280 15.01 55.28 31.47
CA GLU A 280 13.98 54.79 30.54
C GLU A 280 14.19 53.30 30.17
N CYS A 281 15.44 52.86 30.01
CA CYS A 281 15.76 51.44 29.83
C CYS A 281 15.39 50.62 31.08
N GLU A 282 15.73 51.08 32.28
CA GLU A 282 15.38 50.42 33.54
C GLU A 282 13.84 50.30 33.71
N HIS A 283 13.09 51.33 33.29
CA HIS A 283 11.63 51.28 33.30
C HIS A 283 11.07 50.26 32.30
N LYS A 284 11.63 50.21 31.08
CA LYS A 284 11.23 49.24 30.05
C LYS A 284 11.57 47.81 30.47
N ASP A 285 12.72 47.60 31.10
CA ASP A 285 13.14 46.30 31.64
C ASP A 285 12.18 45.84 32.75
N ALA A 286 11.74 46.74 33.64
CA ALA A 286 10.73 46.42 34.65
C ALA A 286 9.35 46.05 34.05
N ILE A 287 8.95 46.70 32.95
CA ILE A 287 7.72 46.33 32.23
C ILE A 287 7.87 44.96 31.55
N ILE A 288 9.03 44.70 30.93
CA ILE A 288 9.31 43.40 30.31
C ILE A 288 9.27 42.29 31.36
N GLU A 289 9.86 42.51 32.53
CA GLU A 289 9.85 41.53 33.63
C GLU A 289 8.42 41.29 34.16
N SER A 290 7.59 42.35 34.26
CA SER A 290 6.18 42.21 34.61
C SER A 290 5.36 41.46 33.55
N LEU A 291 5.60 41.72 32.26
CA LEU A 291 4.92 41.03 31.16
C LEU A 291 5.35 39.57 31.07
N GLN A 292 6.63 39.28 31.27
CA GLN A 292 7.15 37.92 31.34
C GLN A 292 6.57 37.15 32.53
N SER A 293 6.46 37.79 33.70
CA SER A 293 5.80 37.22 34.87
C SER A 293 4.32 36.90 34.58
N ASN A 294 3.59 37.81 33.94
CA ASN A 294 2.18 37.59 33.56
C ASN A 294 2.02 36.46 32.54
N ILE A 295 2.92 36.36 31.55
CA ILE A 295 2.92 35.25 30.59
C ILE A 295 3.26 33.92 31.29
N SER A 296 4.20 33.92 32.23
CA SER A 296 4.54 32.71 33.00
C SER A 296 3.46 32.31 34.03
N ALA A 297 2.61 33.26 34.44
CA ALA A 297 1.46 33.00 35.29
C ALA A 297 0.25 32.48 34.50
N ASP A 298 0.28 32.56 33.17
CA ASP A 298 -0.76 32.03 32.30
C ASP A 298 -0.60 30.50 32.16
N THR A 299 -1.21 29.78 33.10
CA THR A 299 -1.20 28.31 33.15
C THR A 299 -2.03 27.65 32.05
N HIS A 300 -2.69 28.43 31.20
CA HIS A 300 -3.61 27.89 30.19
C HIS A 300 -2.90 26.98 29.18
N ILE A 301 -1.65 27.29 28.84
CA ILE A 301 -0.85 26.44 27.95
C ILE A 301 -0.53 25.11 28.62
N ASP A 302 -0.08 25.13 29.88
CA ASP A 302 0.21 23.92 30.65
C ASP A 302 -1.05 23.05 30.85
N ASP A 303 -2.20 23.67 31.08
CA ASP A 303 -3.50 23.00 31.21
C ASP A 303 -3.94 22.34 29.89
N LEU A 304 -3.71 23.01 28.76
CA LEU A 304 -4.00 22.46 27.44
C LEU A 304 -3.05 21.30 27.08
N GLU A 305 -1.77 21.41 27.42
CA GLU A 305 -0.79 20.33 27.22
C GLU A 305 -1.14 19.09 28.07
N ALA A 306 -1.53 19.30 29.33
CA ALA A 306 -2.02 18.22 30.20
C ALA A 306 -3.29 17.56 29.64
N ARG A 307 -4.22 18.36 29.11
CA ARG A 307 -5.46 17.83 28.51
C ARG A 307 -5.20 17.04 27.22
N ILE A 308 -4.25 17.48 26.41
CA ILE A 308 -3.81 16.74 25.22
C ILE A 308 -3.22 15.38 25.63
N HIS A 309 -2.36 15.36 26.65
CA HIS A 309 -1.76 14.12 27.16
C HIS A 309 -2.82 13.13 27.70
N GLU A 310 -3.82 13.64 28.41
CA GLU A 310 -4.95 12.83 28.92
C GLU A 310 -5.76 12.20 27.77
N LEU A 311 -6.08 12.97 26.74
CA LEU A 311 -6.79 12.46 25.56
C LEU A 311 -5.99 11.40 24.79
N TYR A 312 -4.66 11.51 24.74
CA TYR A 312 -3.80 10.48 24.15
C TYR A 312 -3.85 9.17 24.94
N LEU A 313 -3.89 9.24 26.28
CA LEU A 313 -4.02 8.05 27.12
C LEU A 313 -5.38 7.36 26.92
N GLU A 314 -6.48 8.14 26.93
CA GLU A 314 -7.84 7.63 26.71
C GLU A 314 -7.98 6.95 25.34
N MET A 315 -7.38 7.54 24.29
CA MET A 315 -7.38 6.95 22.95
C MET A 315 -6.66 5.59 22.92
N GLY A 316 -5.51 5.47 23.62
CA GLY A 316 -4.78 4.20 23.73
C GLY A 316 -5.54 3.11 24.48
N GLU A 317 -6.28 3.47 25.54
CA GLU A 317 -7.15 2.51 26.25
C GLU A 317 -8.31 2.02 25.36
N LYS A 318 -8.89 2.92 24.57
CA LYS A 318 -9.96 2.58 23.62
C LYS A 318 -9.48 1.65 22.51
N ASP A 319 -8.26 1.84 22.00
CA ASP A 319 -7.67 0.93 21.01
C ASP A 319 -7.47 -0.49 21.57
N LEU A 320 -7.01 -0.61 22.82
CA LEU A 320 -6.87 -1.89 23.50
C LEU A 320 -8.22 -2.58 23.74
N GLU A 321 -9.26 -1.82 24.09
CA GLU A 321 -10.63 -2.31 24.26
C GLU A 321 -11.22 -2.81 22.93
N LEU A 322 -10.95 -2.10 21.84
CA LEU A 322 -11.39 -2.44 20.49
C LEU A 322 -10.73 -3.72 19.98
N GLU A 323 -9.44 -3.91 20.24
CA GLU A 323 -8.72 -5.16 19.96
C GLU A 323 -9.30 -6.36 20.75
N ARG A 324 -9.64 -6.17 22.03
CA ARG A 324 -10.28 -7.22 22.84
C ARG A 324 -11.64 -7.64 22.26
N LEU A 325 -12.47 -6.66 21.89
CA LEU A 325 -13.79 -6.91 21.28
C LEU A 325 -13.67 -7.61 19.92
N LYS A 326 -12.71 -7.20 19.07
CA LYS A 326 -12.41 -7.88 17.80
C LYS A 326 -12.03 -9.34 18.02
N LYS A 327 -11.12 -9.62 18.96
CA LYS A 327 -10.67 -10.99 19.27
C LYS A 327 -11.78 -11.89 19.81
N SER A 328 -12.70 -11.34 20.60
CA SER A 328 -13.89 -12.08 21.08
C SER A 328 -14.87 -12.39 19.95
N THR A 329 -15.07 -11.44 19.03
CA THR A 329 -16.00 -11.59 17.88
C THR A 329 -15.49 -12.62 16.89
N THR A 330 -14.18 -12.61 16.57
CA THR A 330 -13.57 -13.59 15.66
C THR A 330 -13.53 -15.00 16.24
N SER A 331 -13.30 -15.15 17.55
CA SER A 331 -13.36 -16.46 18.22
C SER A 331 -14.77 -17.08 18.17
N HIS A 332 -15.82 -16.29 18.41
CA HIS A 332 -17.20 -16.79 18.34
C HIS A 332 -17.65 -17.13 16.91
N GLN A 333 -17.23 -16.36 15.90
CA GLN A 333 -17.51 -16.70 14.51
C GLN A 333 -16.81 -17.99 14.05
N HIS A 334 -15.52 -18.17 14.40
CA HIS A 334 -14.79 -19.37 14.00
C HIS A 334 -15.32 -20.65 14.67
N GLN A 335 -15.71 -20.58 15.94
CA GLN A 335 -16.28 -21.72 16.65
C GLN A 335 -17.59 -22.19 15.99
N ASN A 336 -18.52 -21.26 15.72
CA ASN A 336 -19.82 -21.59 15.10
C ASN A 336 -19.63 -22.20 13.69
N THR A 337 -18.75 -21.63 12.86
CA THR A 337 -18.50 -22.18 11.52
C THR A 337 -17.81 -23.55 11.55
N SER A 338 -16.99 -23.82 12.58
CA SER A 338 -16.30 -25.10 12.73
C SER A 338 -17.26 -26.21 13.13
N ASP A 339 -18.22 -25.92 14.01
CA ASP A 339 -19.21 -26.90 14.47
C ASP A 339 -20.21 -27.25 13.35
N GLU A 340 -20.65 -26.26 12.55
CA GLU A 340 -21.51 -26.50 11.37
C GLU A 340 -20.79 -27.30 10.26
N LEU A 341 -19.49 -27.06 10.05
CA LEU A 341 -18.67 -27.84 9.10
C LEU A 341 -18.49 -29.31 9.53
N LEU A 342 -18.46 -29.57 10.83
CA LEU A 342 -18.33 -30.92 11.36
C LEU A 342 -19.62 -31.73 11.20
N ASP A 343 -20.77 -31.13 11.51
CA ASP A 343 -22.09 -31.74 11.31
C ASP A 343 -22.40 -32.02 9.83
N THR A 344 -22.12 -31.06 8.94
CA THR A 344 -22.29 -31.26 7.48
C THR A 344 -21.39 -32.36 6.93
N ARG A 345 -20.15 -32.47 7.42
CA ARG A 345 -19.21 -33.52 7.03
C ARG A 345 -19.65 -34.91 7.50
N GLN A 346 -20.24 -35.00 8.70
CA GLN A 346 -20.79 -36.25 9.21
C GLN A 346 -21.96 -36.73 8.36
N ARG A 347 -22.90 -35.84 8.00
CA ARG A 347 -24.03 -36.17 7.11
C ARG A 347 -23.58 -36.63 5.73
N LEU A 348 -22.51 -36.02 5.18
CA LEU A 348 -21.93 -36.45 3.91
C LEU A 348 -21.36 -37.88 3.98
N CYS A 349 -20.71 -38.26 5.09
CA CYS A 349 -20.21 -39.62 5.28
C CYS A 349 -21.36 -40.65 5.35
N GLU A 350 -22.46 -40.31 6.02
CA GLU A 350 -23.64 -41.17 6.13
C GLU A 350 -24.27 -41.42 4.76
N VAL A 351 -24.53 -40.36 4.00
CA VAL A 351 -25.10 -40.46 2.63
C VAL A 351 -24.17 -41.23 1.69
N SER A 352 -22.85 -41.03 1.79
CA SER A 352 -21.89 -41.78 0.98
C SER A 352 -21.92 -43.29 1.29
N ALA A 353 -22.06 -43.66 2.56
CA ALA A 353 -22.13 -45.06 2.96
C ALA A 353 -23.41 -45.74 2.48
N GLU A 354 -24.54 -45.03 2.52
CA GLU A 354 -25.82 -45.50 1.97
C GLU A 354 -25.75 -45.69 0.44
N LEU A 355 -25.11 -44.75 -0.28
CA LEU A 355 -24.91 -44.85 -1.72
C LEU A 355 -24.07 -46.09 -2.09
N ASP A 356 -22.98 -46.35 -1.37
CA ASP A 356 -22.12 -47.51 -1.63
C ASP A 356 -22.82 -48.84 -1.30
N LYS A 357 -23.74 -48.83 -0.34
CA LYS A 357 -24.59 -49.99 -0.05
C LYS A 357 -25.59 -50.23 -1.18
N MET A 358 -26.28 -49.17 -1.62
CA MET A 358 -27.26 -49.26 -2.71
C MET A 358 -26.62 -49.74 -4.02
N LYS A 359 -25.38 -49.31 -4.32
CA LYS A 359 -24.64 -49.82 -5.48
C LYS A 359 -24.35 -51.32 -5.41
N ARG A 360 -23.94 -51.81 -4.23
CA ARG A 360 -23.72 -53.25 -4.00
C ARG A 360 -25.01 -54.05 -4.16
N ASP A 361 -26.10 -53.56 -3.56
CA ASP A 361 -27.40 -54.20 -3.69
C ASP A 361 -27.88 -54.22 -5.16
N GLN A 362 -27.56 -53.18 -5.94
CA GLN A 362 -27.84 -53.13 -7.39
C GLN A 362 -26.99 -54.12 -8.20
N ASP A 363 -25.70 -54.25 -7.88
CA ASP A 363 -24.79 -55.21 -8.52
C ASP A 363 -25.24 -56.66 -8.23
N ASP A 364 -25.62 -56.97 -6.99
CA ASP A 364 -26.14 -58.28 -6.59
C ASP A 364 -27.46 -58.62 -7.32
N LEU A 365 -28.35 -57.62 -7.49
CA LEU A 365 -29.59 -57.80 -8.23
C LEU A 365 -29.33 -58.07 -9.71
N LEU A 366 -28.36 -57.38 -10.32
CA LEU A 366 -27.95 -57.63 -11.70
C LEU A 366 -27.42 -59.06 -11.87
N GLU A 367 -26.60 -59.56 -10.93
CA GLU A 367 -26.12 -60.94 -10.96
C GLU A 367 -27.29 -61.94 -10.93
N LEU A 368 -28.28 -61.74 -10.05
CA LEU A 368 -29.47 -62.58 -9.96
C LEU A 368 -30.31 -62.56 -11.26
N LEU A 369 -30.47 -61.39 -11.88
CA LEU A 369 -31.17 -61.26 -13.17
C LEU A 369 -30.42 -62.01 -14.27
N THR A 370 -29.08 -61.94 -14.30
CA THR A 370 -28.30 -62.71 -15.27
C THR A 370 -28.40 -64.23 -15.07
N ASP A 371 -28.42 -64.74 -13.83
CA ASP A 371 -28.66 -66.16 -13.55
C ASP A 371 -30.08 -66.59 -13.99
N GLN A 372 -31.09 -65.75 -13.74
CA GLN A 372 -32.45 -65.99 -14.23
C GLN A 372 -32.52 -66.07 -15.76
N ASP A 373 -31.92 -65.12 -16.48
CA ASP A 373 -31.88 -65.12 -17.95
C ASP A 373 -31.15 -66.34 -18.50
N THR A 374 -30.06 -66.75 -17.84
CA THR A 374 -29.31 -67.95 -18.23
C THR A 374 -30.18 -69.21 -18.07
N ARG A 375 -30.92 -69.32 -16.95
CA ARG A 375 -31.85 -70.44 -16.72
C ARG A 375 -33.02 -70.42 -17.69
N LEU A 376 -33.61 -69.25 -17.93
CA LEU A 376 -34.69 -69.08 -18.92
C LEU A 376 -34.21 -69.53 -20.31
N SER A 377 -33.00 -69.13 -20.71
CA SER A 377 -32.38 -69.56 -21.97
C SER A 377 -32.23 -71.09 -22.04
N MET A 378 -31.75 -71.73 -20.98
CA MET A 378 -31.65 -73.19 -20.91
C MET A 378 -33.03 -73.89 -21.01
N PHE A 379 -34.05 -73.34 -20.36
CA PHE A 379 -35.41 -73.88 -20.45
C PHE A 379 -36.01 -73.71 -21.84
N LYS A 380 -35.85 -72.52 -22.45
CA LYS A 380 -36.26 -72.25 -23.83
C LYS A 380 -35.60 -73.22 -24.81
N GLU A 381 -34.28 -73.46 -24.67
CA GLU A 381 -33.55 -74.40 -25.52
C GLU A 381 -34.01 -75.86 -25.32
N ARG A 382 -34.30 -76.25 -24.08
CA ARG A 382 -34.84 -77.58 -23.77
C ARG A 382 -36.25 -77.78 -24.34
N LEU A 383 -37.10 -76.76 -24.32
CA LEU A 383 -38.41 -76.80 -24.97
C LEU A 383 -38.27 -76.90 -26.50
N ARG A 384 -37.33 -76.16 -27.08
CA ARG A 384 -37.02 -76.19 -28.53
C ARG A 384 -36.54 -77.58 -28.98
N THR A 385 -35.71 -78.25 -28.18
CA THR A 385 -35.25 -79.64 -28.45
C THR A 385 -36.35 -80.70 -28.29
N LEU A 386 -37.39 -80.43 -27.50
CA LEU A 386 -38.57 -81.29 -27.34
C LEU A 386 -39.64 -81.08 -28.42
N GLY A 387 -39.40 -80.18 -29.38
CA GLY A 387 -40.28 -79.97 -30.54
C GLY A 387 -41.37 -78.92 -30.32
N GLU A 388 -41.36 -78.18 -29.21
CA GLU A 388 -42.26 -77.05 -28.99
C GLU A 388 -41.70 -75.76 -29.61
N LYS A 389 -42.60 -74.94 -30.19
CA LYS A 389 -42.26 -73.58 -30.65
C LYS A 389 -42.21 -72.66 -29.43
N VAL A 390 -41.05 -72.04 -29.22
CA VAL A 390 -40.84 -70.97 -28.25
C VAL A 390 -40.82 -69.66 -29.05
N ASP A 391 -41.79 -68.78 -28.84
CA ASP A 391 -41.78 -67.43 -29.40
C ASP A 391 -40.74 -66.59 -28.62
N ASP A 392 -39.75 -66.07 -29.34
CA ASP A 392 -38.69 -65.24 -28.78
C ASP A 392 -39.07 -63.74 -28.72
N ASP A 393 -40.25 -63.38 -29.21
CA ASP A 393 -40.73 -62.00 -29.32
C ASP A 393 -41.74 -61.68 -28.19
N ALA A 394 -41.22 -61.42 -27.00
CA ALA A 394 -41.89 -60.55 -26.03
C ALA A 394 -40.85 -59.55 -25.51
N GLU A 395 -40.24 -58.82 -26.43
CA GLU A 395 -39.57 -57.56 -26.11
C GLU A 395 -40.68 -56.61 -25.67
N ALA A 396 -40.80 -56.43 -24.36
CA ALA A 396 -41.82 -55.58 -23.77
C ALA A 396 -41.56 -54.14 -24.22
N ASP A 397 -42.38 -53.68 -25.17
CA ASP A 397 -42.70 -52.27 -25.35
C ASP A 397 -43.17 -51.72 -24.00
N LEU A 398 -42.26 -51.15 -23.23
CA LEU A 398 -42.59 -50.27 -22.12
C LEU A 398 -42.63 -48.85 -22.68
N GLU A 399 -43.81 -48.50 -23.18
CA GLU A 399 -44.20 -47.11 -23.41
C GLU A 399 -43.88 -46.29 -22.15
N GLU A 400 -43.11 -45.22 -22.32
CA GLU A 400 -42.97 -44.14 -21.34
C GLU A 400 -44.37 -43.62 -20.97
N VAL A 401 -44.77 -43.82 -19.72
CA VAL A 401 -45.88 -43.08 -19.12
C VAL A 401 -45.29 -42.03 -18.19
N ASN A 402 -45.14 -40.83 -18.76
CA ASN A 402 -45.23 -39.47 -18.20
C ASN A 402 -44.82 -39.23 -16.73
#